data_AF-A0A3P6G4E9-F1
#
_entry.id   AF-A0A3P6G4E9-F1
#
_cell.length_a   1.000
_cell.length_b   1.000
_cell.length_c   1.000
_cell.angle_alpha   90.00
_cell.angle_beta   90.00
_cell.angle_gamma   90.00
#
_symmetry.space_group_name_H-M   'P 1'
#
loop_
_entity.id
_entity.type
_entity.pdbx_description
1 polymer ?
#
loop_
_entity_poly.entity_id
_entity_poly.type
_entity_poly.pdbx_seq_one_letter_code
_entity_poly.pdbx_strand_id
1 'polypeptide(L)' 'MPIGVPKVPFRSPGEGDTSWVDIYPFRNKKKPSPFQLNLDEKKYQ' A
#
# COMPACT_ATOMS: atom_id res chain seq x y z
N MET A 1 7.20 12.22 -5.93
CA MET A 1 5.93 11.76 -6.53
C MET A 1 6.21 11.51 -7.99
N PRO A 2 6.36 10.25 -8.45
CA PRO A 2 6.62 10.03 -9.86
C PRO A 2 5.37 10.41 -10.65
N ILE A 3 5.61 10.94 -11.84
CA ILE A 3 4.61 11.50 -12.73
C ILE A 3 3.61 10.39 -13.08
N GLY A 4 2.34 10.55 -12.68
CA GLY A 4 1.24 9.71 -13.17
C GLY A 4 0.51 8.84 -12.15
N VAL A 5 0.88 8.82 -10.87
CA VAL A 5 0.04 8.13 -9.86
C VAL A 5 -1.03 9.09 -9.33
N PRO A 6 -2.33 8.82 -9.58
CA PRO A 6 -3.39 9.68 -9.10
C PRO A 6 -3.48 9.62 -7.57
N LYS A 7 -3.79 10.78 -6.97
CA LYS A 7 -4.03 10.92 -5.53
C LYS A 7 -5.50 11.18 -5.27
N VAL A 8 -6.01 10.60 -4.20
CA VAL A 8 -7.39 10.79 -3.75
C VAL A 8 -7.43 11.27 -2.30
N PRO A 9 -8.42 12.10 -1.93
CA PRO A 9 -8.63 12.45 -0.54
C PRO A 9 -9.11 11.22 0.24
N PHE A 10 -8.54 11.02 1.42
CA PHE A 10 -8.91 9.99 2.38
C PHE A 10 -9.13 10.63 3.74
N ARG A 11 -10.24 10.28 4.38
CA ARG A 11 -10.59 10.70 5.73
C ARG A 11 -10.75 9.46 6.58
N SER A 12 -9.91 9.33 7.61
CA SER A 12 -10.07 8.28 8.61
C SER A 12 -11.32 8.57 9.45
N PRO A 13 -12.10 7.55 9.85
CA PRO A 13 -13.21 7.76 10.77
C PRO A 13 -12.72 8.43 12.08
N GLY A 14 -13.34 9.55 12.46
CA GLY A 14 -12.97 10.32 13.66
C GLY A 14 -11.87 11.36 13.45
N GLU A 15 -11.27 11.43 12.25
CA GLU A 15 -10.29 12.46 11.88
C GLU A 15 -10.97 13.59 11.11
N GLY A 16 -10.75 14.85 11.51
CA GLY A 16 -11.34 16.03 10.87
C GLY A 16 -10.64 16.43 9.57
N ASP A 17 -9.38 16.03 9.42
CA ASP A 17 -8.52 16.45 8.33
C ASP A 17 -8.54 15.45 7.17
N THR A 18 -8.28 15.97 5.97
CA THR A 18 -8.20 15.16 4.75
C THR A 18 -6.76 14.86 4.41
N SER A 19 -6.40 13.58 4.39
CA SER A 19 -5.10 13.11 3.91
C SER A 19 -5.17 12.79 2.41
N TRP A 20 -4.12 13.11 1.64
CA TRP A 20 -4.07 12.78 0.21
C TRP A 20 -3.19 11.54 0.02
N VAL A 21 -3.78 10.47 -0.49
CA VAL A 21 -3.13 9.16 -0.62
C VAL A 21 -3.01 8.75 -2.08
N ASP A 22 -1.91 8.08 -2.41
CA ASP A 22 -1.70 7.49 -3.73
C ASP A 22 -2.62 6.26 -3.90
N ILE A 23 -3.36 6.17 -5.02
CA ILE A 23 -4.23 5.01 -5.31
C ILE A 23 -3.39 3.72 -5.39
N TYR A 24 -2.18 3.83 -5.95
CA TYR A 24 -1.22 2.75 -6.03
C TYR A 24 0.03 3.14 -5.25
N PRO A 25 0.12 2.77 -3.95
CA PRO A 25 1.33 3.00 -3.19
C PRO A 25 2.49 2.31 -3.91
N PHE A 26 3.61 3.03 -4.11
CA PHE A 26 4.79 2.46 -4.76
C PHE A 26 5.23 1.22 -4.01
N ARG A 27 4.98 0.05 -4.62
CA ARG A 27 5.43 -1.21 -4.08
C ARG A 27 6.94 -1.27 -4.22
N ASN A 28 7.65 -1.13 -3.10
CA ASN A 28 9.07 -1.45 -3.05
C ASN A 28 9.26 -2.92 -3.43
N LYS A 29 9.88 -3.19 -4.58
CA LYS A 29 10.15 -4.55 -5.07
C LYS A 29 10.94 -5.41 -4.07
N LYS A 30 11.65 -4.76 -3.13
CA LYS A 30 12.42 -5.39 -2.06
C LYS A 30 11.58 -5.90 -0.88
N LYS A 31 10.33 -5.46 -0.73
CA LYS A 31 9.42 -5.96 0.31
C LYS A 31 8.37 -6.88 -0.34
N PRO A 32 8.37 -8.18 -0.06
CA PRO A 32 7.35 -9.09 -0.56
C PRO A 32 5.99 -8.67 0.01
N SER A 33 4.91 -8.87 -0.77
CA SER A 33 3.57 -8.66 -0.23
C SER A 33 3.31 -9.63 0.92
N PRO A 34 2.47 -9.26 1.90
CA PRO A 34 1.99 -10.19 2.92
C PRO A 34 1.45 -11.50 2.33
N PHE A 35 0.79 -11.43 1.16
CA PHE A 35 0.34 -12.63 0.43
C PHE A 35 1.46 -13.53 -0.06
N GLN A 36 2.63 -12.96 -0.41
CA GLN A 36 3.80 -13.75 -0.82
C GLN A 36 4.51 -14.35 0.38
N LEU A 37 4.62 -13.60 1.50
CA LEU A 37 5.19 -14.13 2.75
C LEU A 37 4.45 -15.40 3.21
N ASN A 38 3.11 -15.36 3.23
CA ASN A 38 2.30 -16.53 3.57
C ASN A 38 2.47 -17.71 2.58
N LEU A 39 2.80 -17.43 1.32
CA LEU A 39 2.98 -18.44 0.28
C LEU A 39 4.37 -19.09 0.40
N ASP A 40 5.39 -18.29 0.70
CA ASP A 40 6.75 -18.74 0.94
C ASP A 40 6.81 -19.56 2.24
N GLU A 41 6.17 -19.11 3.31
CA GLU A 41 6.08 -19.85 4.59
C GLU A 41 5.44 -21.23 4.41
N LYS A 42 4.37 -21.33 3.59
CA LYS A 42 3.73 -22.61 3.25
C LYS A 42 4.56 -23.51 2.34
N LYS A 43 5.60 -22.98 1.69
CA LYS A 43 6.49 -23.77 0.82
C LYS A 43 7.62 -24.45 1.61
N TYR A 44 7.90 -23.97 2.82
CA TYR A 44 8.95 -24.48 3.71
C TYR A 44 8.40 -25.23 4.95
N GLN A 45 7.09 -25.50 4.98
CA GLN A 45 6.40 -26.43 5.89
C GLN A 45 5.96 -27.65 5.09
#